data_AF-A0A920QRM3-F1
#
_entry.id   AF-A0A920QRM3-F1
#
_cell.length_a   1.000
_cell.length_b   1.000
_cell.length_c   1.000
_cell.angle_alpha   90.00
_cell.angle_beta   90.00
_cell.angle_gamma   90.00
#
_symmetry.space_group_name_H-M   'P 1'
#
loop_
_entity.id
_entity.type
_entity.pdbx_description
1 polymer ?
#
loop_
_entity_poly.entity_id
_entity_poly.type
_entity_poly.pdbx_seq_one_letter_code
_entity_poly.pdbx_strand_id
1 'polypeptide(L)'
;MVKGEEQAIEKGLRKESGIQAARDVFYKGEIAHRMVEYLEHLGALYSYDDFAEYESPMEEPISITYKGYEIFTNRTWTQGKNPFTGFEHFGGYKSLSIRT
;
A
#
# COMPACT_ATOMS: atom_id res chain seq x y z
N MET A 1 -1.79 -10.42 13.91
CA MET A 1 -0.67 -9.45 13.81
C MET A 1 0.12 -9.38 15.10
N VAL A 2 -0.43 -8.87 16.21
CA VAL A 2 0.26 -8.81 17.53
C VAL A 2 0.87 -10.17 17.94
N LYS A 3 0.08 -11.26 17.85
CA LYS A 3 0.57 -12.63 18.10
C LYS A 3 1.79 -13.03 17.27
N GLY A 4 1.89 -12.57 16.02
CA GLY A 4 3.03 -12.88 15.15
C GLY A 4 4.29 -12.13 15.56
N GLU A 5 4.13 -10.87 15.99
CA GLU A 5 5.22 -10.07 16.54
C GLU A 5 5.69 -10.63 17.88
N GLU A 6 4.78 -10.99 18.79
CA GLU A 6 5.08 -11.61 20.08
C GLU A 6 5.89 -12.90 19.91
N GLN A 7 5.46 -13.80 19.02
CA GLN A 7 6.19 -15.03 18.70
C GLN A 7 7.59 -14.77 18.13
N ALA A 8 7.77 -13.68 17.38
CA ALA A 8 9.08 -13.31 16.86
C ALA A 8 9.99 -12.77 17.97
N ILE A 9 9.43 -11.98 18.90
CA ILE A 9 10.13 -11.45 20.07
C ILE A 9 10.53 -12.60 21.01
N GLU A 10 9.64 -13.55 21.28
CA GLU A 10 9.92 -14.75 22.09
C GLU A 10 11.08 -15.59 21.51
N LYS A 11 11.21 -15.62 20.18
CA LYS A 11 12.31 -16.28 19.48
C LYS A 11 13.60 -15.44 19.43
N GLY A 12 13.62 -14.25 20.04
CA GLY A 12 14.76 -13.34 20.05
C GLY A 12 15.06 -12.71 18.70
N LEU A 13 14.10 -12.67 17.77
CA LEU A 13 14.27 -12.09 16.44
C LEU A 13 14.27 -10.56 16.50
N ARG A 14 14.85 -9.94 15.46
CA ARG A 14 14.88 -8.48 15.33
C ARG A 14 13.49 -7.92 15.04
N LYS A 15 13.31 -6.62 15.33
CA LYS A 15 12.05 -5.90 15.12
C LYS A 15 11.55 -6.01 13.68
N GLU A 16 12.44 -5.90 12.70
CA GLU A 16 12.08 -6.01 11.28
C GLU A 16 11.48 -7.39 10.96
N SER A 17 12.05 -8.46 11.54
CA SER A 17 11.52 -9.81 11.41
C SER A 17 10.17 -9.98 12.12
N GLY A 18 9.95 -9.28 13.24
CA GLY A 18 8.67 -9.25 13.93
C GLY A 18 7.56 -8.59 13.12
N ILE A 19 7.86 -7.48 12.42
CA ILE A 19 6.92 -6.82 11.50
C ILE A 19 6.58 -7.75 10.32
N GLN A 20 7.58 -8.45 9.76
CA GLN A 20 7.33 -9.43 8.70
C GLN A 20 6.45 -10.59 9.19
N ALA A 21 6.71 -11.11 10.38
CA ALA A 21 5.88 -12.16 10.98
C ALA A 21 4.44 -11.70 11.22
N ALA A 22 4.25 -10.46 11.69
CA ALA A 22 2.92 -9.87 11.86
C ALA A 22 2.16 -9.77 10.53
N ARG A 23 2.85 -9.39 9.44
CA ARG A 23 2.32 -9.35 8.08
C ARG A 23 1.93 -10.75 7.58
N ASP A 24 2.80 -11.73 7.78
CA ASP A 24 2.55 -13.11 7.34
C ASP A 24 1.36 -13.74 8.07
N VAL A 25 1.11 -13.42 9.35
CA VAL A 25 -0.11 -13.84 10.05
C VAL A 25 -1.39 -13.35 9.35
N PHE A 26 -1.36 -12.18 8.71
CA PHE A 26 -2.53 -11.62 8.03
C PHE A 26 -2.66 -12.18 6.61
N TYR A 27 -1.60 -12.11 5.81
CA TYR A 27 -1.63 -12.42 4.38
C TYR A 27 -1.37 -13.90 4.04
N LYS A 28 -0.79 -14.67 4.96
CA LYS A 28 -0.45 -16.09 4.78
C LYS A 28 -0.96 -17.00 5.90
N GLY A 29 -1.57 -16.41 6.92
CA GLY A 29 -2.07 -17.15 8.08
C GLY A 29 -3.52 -17.57 7.92
N GLU A 30 -4.10 -18.01 9.03
CA GLU A 30 -5.52 -18.41 9.11
C GLU A 30 -6.48 -17.31 8.65
N ILE A 31 -6.10 -16.03 8.82
CA ILE A 31 -6.91 -14.89 8.37
C ILE A 31 -7.08 -14.91 6.84
N ALA A 32 -5.98 -15.07 6.09
CA ALA A 32 -6.03 -15.16 4.63
C ALA A 32 -6.89 -16.33 4.16
N HIS A 33 -6.70 -17.52 4.76
CA HIS A 33 -7.52 -18.69 4.42
C HIS A 33 -9.02 -18.46 4.65
N ARG A 34 -9.40 -17.85 5.79
CA ARG A 34 -10.81 -17.55 6.10
C ARG A 34 -11.39 -16.48 5.17
N MET A 35 -10.58 -15.50 4.76
CA MET A 35 -11.00 -14.48 3.79
C MET A 35 -11.26 -15.11 2.42
N VAL A 36 -10.36 -15.96 1.93
CA VAL A 36 -10.50 -16.65 0.64
C VAL A 36 -11.72 -17.57 0.66
N GLU A 37 -11.86 -18.42 1.68
CA GLU A 37 -13.03 -19.29 1.82
C GLU A 37 -14.33 -18.49 1.77
N TYR A 38 -14.40 -17.36 2.48
CA TYR A 38 -15.59 -16.49 2.45
C TYR A 38 -15.82 -15.84 1.09
N LEU A 39 -14.75 -15.37 0.42
CA LEU A 39 -14.81 -14.76 -0.90
C LEU A 39 -15.24 -15.77 -1.98
N GLU A 40 -14.76 -17.01 -1.90
CA GLU A 40 -15.17 -18.12 -2.76
C GLU A 40 -16.67 -18.42 -2.59
N HIS A 41 -17.18 -18.44 -1.35
CA HIS A 41 -18.61 -18.60 -1.09
C HIS A 41 -19.46 -17.47 -1.70
N LEU A 42 -18.92 -16.26 -1.85
CA LEU A 42 -19.56 -15.14 -2.53
C LEU A 42 -19.40 -15.18 -4.05
N GLY A 43 -18.68 -16.16 -4.60
CA GLY A 43 -18.37 -16.28 -6.02
C GLY A 43 -17.32 -15.29 -6.52
N ALA A 44 -16.48 -14.76 -5.62
CA ALA A 44 -15.34 -13.93 -6.00
C ALA A 44 -14.20 -14.78 -6.59
N LEU A 45 -13.32 -14.15 -7.36
CA LEU A 45 -12.24 -14.82 -8.11
C LEU A 45 -10.89 -14.85 -7.37
N TYR A 46 -10.87 -14.44 -6.10
CA TYR A 46 -9.64 -14.37 -5.31
C TYR A 46 -9.21 -15.76 -4.84
N SER A 47 -7.92 -16.05 -4.98
CA SER A 47 -7.25 -17.24 -4.47
C SER A 47 -6.40 -16.90 -3.25
N TYR A 48 -5.95 -17.91 -2.51
CA TYR A 48 -4.98 -17.70 -1.43
C TYR A 48 -3.65 -17.12 -1.92
N ASP A 49 -3.19 -17.53 -3.10
CA ASP A 49 -1.92 -17.07 -3.65
C ASP A 49 -1.94 -15.56 -3.93
N ASP A 50 -3.09 -14.99 -4.34
CA ASP A 50 -3.27 -13.54 -4.49
C ASP A 50 -2.98 -12.77 -3.19
N PHE A 51 -3.33 -13.34 -2.03
CA PHE A 51 -3.05 -12.73 -0.73
C PHE A 51 -1.60 -13.02 -0.28
N ALA A 52 -1.13 -14.25 -0.48
CA ALA A 52 0.17 -14.68 0.00
C ALA A 52 1.33 -13.97 -0.72
N GLU A 53 1.16 -13.70 -2.02
CA GLU A 53 2.15 -13.07 -2.89
C GLU A 53 2.05 -11.54 -2.90
N TYR A 54 0.94 -10.95 -2.44
CA TYR A 54 0.75 -9.49 -2.44
C TYR A 54 1.87 -8.78 -1.70
N GLU A 55 2.47 -7.74 -2.26
CA GLU A 55 3.37 -6.84 -1.55
C GLU A 55 3.01 -5.40 -1.84
N SER A 56 3.23 -4.51 -0.86
CA SER A 56 3.03 -3.08 -1.08
C SER A 56 4.31 -2.53 -1.71
N PRO A 57 4.30 -2.15 -3.00
CA PRO A 57 5.49 -1.58 -3.62
C PRO A 57 5.82 -0.24 -2.97
N MET A 58 7.11 0.07 -2.91
CA MET A 58 7.57 1.42 -2.62
C MET A 58 7.54 2.23 -3.91
N GLU A 59 6.86 3.38 -3.89
CA GLU A 59 6.70 4.22 -5.07
C GLU A 59 7.13 5.65 -4.79
N GLU A 60 7.74 6.28 -5.81
CA GLU A 60 8.05 7.71 -5.78
C GLU A 60 6.76 8.53 -6.01
N PRO A 61 6.46 9.50 -5.12
CA PRO A 61 5.29 10.36 -5.25
C PRO A 61 5.42 11.30 -6.46
N ILE A 62 4.28 11.73 -7.00
CA ILE A 62 4.25 12.80 -8.00
C ILE A 62 4.18 14.16 -7.28
N SER A 63 4.81 15.19 -7.83
CA SER A 63 4.78 16.53 -7.26
C SER A 63 4.45 17.63 -8.27
N ILE A 64 3.87 18.72 -7.76
CA ILE A 64 3.64 19.98 -8.50
C ILE A 64 3.99 21.18 -7.63
N THR A 65 4.55 22.22 -8.24
CA THR A 65 4.75 23.51 -7.57
C THR A 65 3.52 24.40 -7.77
N TYR A 66 2.88 24.80 -6.67
CA TYR A 66 1.74 25.71 -6.68
C TYR A 66 1.95 26.83 -5.66
N LYS A 67 1.95 28.09 -6.14
CA LYS A 67 2.14 29.30 -5.30
C LYS A 67 3.36 29.25 -4.38
N GLY A 68 4.48 28.70 -4.86
CA GLY A 68 5.72 28.59 -4.09
C GLY A 68 5.81 27.38 -3.16
N TYR A 69 4.77 26.54 -3.09
CA TYR A 69 4.77 25.28 -2.35
C TYR A 69 4.96 24.10 -3.28
N GLU A 70 5.68 23.09 -2.83
CA GLU A 70 5.71 21.77 -3.49
C GLU A 70 4.65 20.88 -2.84
N ILE A 71 3.71 20.41 -3.67
CA ILE A 71 2.62 19.53 -3.24
C ILE A 71 2.96 18.13 -3.75
N PHE A 72 3.01 17.16 -2.84
CA PHE A 72 3.23 15.75 -3.14
C PHE A 72 1.93 14.98 -3.03
N THR A 73 1.75 14.02 -3.92
CA THR A 73 0.64 13.07 -3.84
C THR A 73 1.05 11.73 -4.43
N ASN A 74 0.22 10.73 -4.20
CA ASN A 74 0.48 9.40 -4.72
C ASN A 74 0.25 9.37 -6.27
N ARG A 75 0.64 8.28 -6.92
CA ARG A 75 0.48 8.11 -8.37
C ARG A 75 -0.99 7.99 -8.84
N THR A 76 -1.17 7.68 -10.13
CA THR A 76 -2.46 7.71 -10.83
C THR A 76 -3.50 6.69 -10.35
N TRP A 77 -3.11 5.69 -9.55
CA TRP A 77 -4.01 4.64 -9.05
C TRP A 77 -4.93 5.09 -7.90
N THR A 78 -4.89 6.38 -7.55
CA THR A 78 -5.72 7.06 -6.54
C THR A 78 -6.17 8.40 -7.10
N GLN A 79 -7.18 8.98 -6.44
CA GLN A 79 -7.70 10.30 -6.78
C GLN A 79 -6.76 11.46 -6.41
N GLY A 80 -5.63 11.20 -5.75
CA GLY A 80 -4.66 12.21 -5.34
C GLY A 80 -4.14 13.11 -6.47
N LYS A 81 -4.14 12.62 -7.72
CA LYS A 81 -3.76 13.40 -8.92
C LYS A 81 -4.82 14.42 -9.36
N ASN A 82 -6.10 14.24 -9.03
CA ASN A 82 -7.19 15.07 -9.58
C ASN A 82 -7.00 16.59 -9.32
N PRO A 83 -6.61 17.03 -8.11
CA PRO A 83 -6.36 18.46 -7.85
C PRO A 83 -5.25 19.05 -8.72
N PHE A 84 -4.28 18.25 -9.18
CA PHE A 84 -3.14 18.74 -9.95
C PHE A 84 -3.59 19.24 -11.32
N THR A 85 -4.56 18.57 -11.95
CA THR A 85 -5.18 19.04 -13.20
C THR A 85 -5.87 20.39 -13.01
N GLY A 86 -6.50 20.61 -11.85
CA GLY A 86 -7.07 21.91 -11.50
C GLY A 86 -5.99 22.99 -11.30
N PHE A 87 -4.89 22.68 -10.62
CA PHE A 87 -3.79 23.63 -10.43
C PHE A 87 -3.10 24.01 -11.74
N GLU A 88 -2.97 23.08 -12.68
CA GLU A 88 -2.47 23.39 -14.03
C GLU A 88 -3.42 24.31 -14.80
N HIS A 89 -4.73 24.07 -14.70
CA HIS A 89 -5.73 24.83 -15.46
C HIS A 89 -5.99 26.23 -14.89
N PHE A 90 -6.11 26.36 -13.56
CA PHE A 90 -6.48 27.61 -12.88
C PHE A 90 -5.29 28.38 -12.30
N GLY A 91 -4.12 27.74 -12.18
CA GLY A 91 -2.98 28.27 -11.42
C GLY A 91 -1.85 28.87 -12.26
N GLY A 92 -1.79 28.65 -13.57
CA GLY A 92 -0.84 29.33 -14.48
C GLY A 92 0.65 28.96 -14.34
N TYR A 93 1.03 27.93 -13.59
CA TYR A 93 2.43 27.49 -13.42
C TYR A 93 2.61 26.01 -13.76
N LYS A 94 3.69 25.71 -14.50
CA LYS A 94 4.07 24.36 -14.94
C LYS A 94 5.32 23.89 -14.21
N SER A 95 5.18 22.82 -13.42
CA SER A 95 6.14 21.71 -13.42
C SER A 95 5.52 20.51 -12.71
N LEU A 96 4.90 19.62 -13.48
CA LEU A 96 4.58 18.29 -13.01
C LEU A 96 5.86 17.46 -13.12
N SER A 97 6.46 17.13 -11.98
CA SER A 97 7.62 16.26 -11.95
C SER A 97 7.15 14.83 -11.71
N ILE A 98 7.19 14.00 -12.75
CA ILE A 98 7.05 12.55 -12.64
C ILE A 98 8.46 11.99 -12.82
N ARG A 99 9.17 11.72 -11.72
CA ARG A 99 10.42 10.96 -11.79
C ARG A 99 10.05 9.49 -11.94
N THR A 100 10.60 8.86 -12.97
CA THR A 100 10.36 7.45 -13.33
C THR A 100 11.44 6.60 -12.72
#